data_AF-A0A969KXW2-F1
#
_entry.id   AF-A0A969KXW2-F1
#
_cell.length_a   1.000
_cell.length_b   1.000
_cell.length_c   1.000
_cell.angle_alpha   90.00
_cell.angle_beta   90.00
_cell.angle_gamma   90.00
#
_symmetry.space_group_name_H-M   'P 1'
#
loop_
_entity.id
_entity.type
_entity.pdbx_description
1 polymer ?
#
loop_
_entity_poly.entity_id
_entity_poly.type
_entity_poly.pdbx_seq_one_letter_code
_entity_poly.pdbx_strand_id
1 'polypeptide(L)'
;LKLSRILYEQTLKAEQYPVSLWGYGGETYRGYYWKQEFLNAGKTSKVDYDSLLAYRIIATDYPILAGYTTWLKTTREQLKTRLMAVGEQQTDWPNTVKLDVISKFLEINSSGATISAVMGAQRIITPLDFKEGLNCGLSVNYKWRTQGRLFRLILERLNRPLADMETADGGPAAPLRLTNVHKFAPYWLNMGEKLLWGVSRKIAGRSLWRKRDAGPMGTAYPLNRWLRETLAGLEDENWLIPAKMYSAALYDPERLQTLLTQAQSDNFRYEGLLSRILTIEMALRRVGTSL
;
A
#
# COMPACT_ATOMS: atom_id res chain seq x y z
N LEU A 1 -12.19 5.10 -4.54
CA LEU A 1 -11.98 3.69 -4.95
C LEU A 1 -11.37 2.82 -3.86
N LYS A 2 -10.16 3.09 -3.32
CA LYS A 2 -9.60 2.22 -2.26
C LYS A 2 -10.43 2.23 -0.96
N LEU A 3 -10.76 3.41 -0.42
CA LEU A 3 -11.59 3.51 0.79
C LEU A 3 -13.04 3.12 0.53
N SER A 4 -13.63 3.56 -0.59
CA SER A 4 -15.00 3.19 -0.96
C SER A 4 -15.19 1.67 -1.13
N ARG A 5 -14.18 0.97 -1.68
CA ARG A 5 -14.16 -0.50 -1.72
C ARG A 5 -14.13 -1.10 -0.32
N ILE A 6 -13.25 -0.62 0.55
CA ILE A 6 -13.15 -1.10 1.92
C ILE A 6 -14.49 -0.89 2.64
N LEU A 7 -15.10 0.28 2.51
CA LEU A 7 -16.40 0.57 3.09
C LEU A 7 -17.48 -0.38 2.55
N TYR A 8 -17.60 -0.54 1.24
CA TYR A 8 -18.56 -1.45 0.63
C TYR A 8 -18.39 -2.91 1.12
N GLU A 9 -17.17 -3.45 1.06
CA GLU A 9 -16.90 -4.82 1.51
C GLU A 9 -17.20 -4.99 3.00
N GLN A 10 -16.94 -3.98 3.83
CA GLN A 10 -17.20 -4.05 5.27
C GLN A 10 -18.68 -3.84 5.59
N THR A 11 -19.41 -3.02 4.83
CA THR A 11 -20.87 -2.89 4.94
C THR A 11 -21.55 -4.24 4.67
N LEU A 12 -21.18 -4.93 3.59
CA LEU A 12 -21.72 -6.27 3.30
C LEU A 12 -21.37 -7.28 4.40
N LYS A 13 -20.14 -7.24 4.92
CA LYS A 13 -19.72 -8.13 6.02
C LYS A 13 -20.44 -7.82 7.32
N ALA A 14 -20.79 -6.56 7.56
CA ALA A 14 -21.49 -6.11 8.76
C ALA A 14 -22.89 -6.74 8.89
N GLU A 15 -23.53 -7.09 7.76
CA GLU A 15 -24.82 -7.80 7.75
C GLU A 15 -24.74 -9.18 8.39
N GLN A 16 -23.58 -9.83 8.36
CA GLN A 16 -23.38 -11.21 8.83
C GLN A 16 -22.52 -11.30 10.08
N TYR A 17 -21.58 -10.37 10.25
CA TYR A 17 -20.58 -10.41 11.30
C TYR A 17 -20.58 -9.08 12.05
N PRO A 18 -20.75 -9.06 13.38
CA PRO A 18 -20.72 -7.81 14.15
C PRO A 18 -19.30 -7.26 14.35
N VAL A 19 -18.27 -8.09 14.15
CA VAL A 19 -16.86 -7.77 14.39
C VAL A 19 -15.97 -8.24 13.25
N SER A 20 -15.06 -7.37 12.82
CA SER A 20 -14.05 -7.62 11.79
C SER A 20 -12.67 -7.71 12.43
N LEU A 21 -11.95 -8.81 12.19
CA LEU A 21 -10.55 -8.97 12.61
C LEU A 21 -9.62 -8.59 11.47
N TRP A 22 -8.82 -7.56 11.67
CA TRP A 22 -7.92 -7.02 10.65
C TRP A 22 -6.48 -7.41 10.95
N GLY A 23 -5.75 -7.81 9.90
CA GLY A 23 -4.31 -8.14 9.97
C GLY A 23 -3.37 -6.92 10.06
N TYR A 24 -3.93 -5.74 10.34
CA TYR A 24 -3.18 -4.49 10.46
C TYR A 24 -2.17 -4.55 11.61
N GLY A 25 -0.97 -4.01 11.38
CA GLY A 25 0.16 -4.06 12.32
C GLY A 25 1.12 -5.22 12.04
N GLY A 26 0.72 -6.20 11.20
CA GLY A 26 1.57 -7.31 10.79
C GLY A 26 2.83 -6.89 10.03
N GLU A 27 2.80 -5.71 9.40
CA GLU A 27 3.92 -5.08 8.69
C GLU A 27 5.14 -4.89 9.59
N THR A 28 4.93 -4.51 10.85
CA THR A 28 5.97 -4.29 11.86
C THR A 28 6.71 -5.59 12.19
N TYR A 29 5.97 -6.69 12.36
CA TYR A 29 6.54 -8.02 12.65
C TYR A 29 7.26 -8.63 11.45
N ARG A 30 6.94 -8.16 10.23
CA ARG A 30 7.55 -8.61 8.96
C ARG A 30 8.70 -7.71 8.50
N GLY A 31 9.00 -6.65 9.26
CA GLY A 31 10.07 -5.72 8.94
C GLY A 31 9.87 -5.01 7.61
N TYR A 32 8.61 -4.68 7.27
CA TYR A 32 8.27 -4.20 5.94
C TYR A 32 8.99 -2.89 5.60
N TYR A 33 9.08 -1.96 6.55
CA TYR A 33 9.53 -0.58 6.33
C TYR A 33 11.04 -0.38 6.24
N TRP A 34 11.85 -1.41 6.45
CA TRP A 34 13.30 -1.34 6.23
C TRP A 34 13.79 -2.24 5.09
N LYS A 35 12.88 -2.86 4.32
CA LYS A 35 13.22 -3.69 3.15
C LYS A 35 13.98 -2.93 2.07
N GLN A 36 13.76 -1.63 1.92
CA GLN A 36 14.52 -0.78 0.99
C GLN A 36 16.00 -0.65 1.39
N GLU A 37 16.32 -0.88 2.66
CA GLU A 37 17.69 -0.88 3.18
C GLU A 37 18.18 -2.31 3.47
N PHE A 38 17.65 -3.33 2.79
CA PHE A 38 17.92 -4.75 3.09
C PHE A 38 19.41 -5.08 3.34
N LEU A 39 20.33 -4.53 2.54
CA LEU A 39 21.77 -4.77 2.67
C LEU A 39 22.39 -4.10 3.90
N ASN A 40 21.80 -3.01 4.37
CA ASN A 40 22.25 -2.18 5.49
C ASN A 40 21.37 -2.33 6.74
N ALA A 41 20.34 -3.19 6.71
CA ALA A 41 19.39 -3.35 7.80
C ALA A 41 20.10 -3.71 9.11
N GLY A 42 19.96 -2.84 10.11
CA GLY A 42 20.52 -2.97 11.45
C GLY A 42 22.04 -2.84 11.53
N LYS A 43 22.73 -2.44 10.44
CA LYS A 43 24.19 -2.28 10.40
C LYS A 43 24.65 -0.84 10.60
N THR A 44 23.74 0.12 10.50
CA THR A 44 24.01 1.56 10.58
C THR A 44 22.90 2.25 11.35
N SER A 45 23.17 3.42 11.90
CA SER A 45 22.15 4.32 12.45
C SER A 45 21.62 5.32 11.42
N LYS A 46 22.27 5.45 10.26
CA LYS A 46 21.87 6.39 9.20
C LYS A 46 20.74 5.79 8.36
N VAL A 47 19.65 6.54 8.21
CA VAL A 47 18.52 6.20 7.32
C VAL A 47 18.69 6.92 5.98
N ASP A 48 18.46 6.21 4.89
CA ASP A 48 18.38 6.79 3.55
C ASP A 48 16.95 7.32 3.30
N TYR A 49 16.71 8.56 3.73
CA TYR A 49 15.40 9.22 3.57
C TYR A 49 15.02 9.42 2.10
N ASP A 50 15.99 9.57 1.20
CA ASP A 50 15.71 9.75 -0.22
C ASP A 50 15.21 8.46 -0.86
N SER A 51 15.84 7.34 -0.52
CA SER A 51 15.38 6.00 -0.88
C SER A 51 14.02 5.68 -0.25
N LEU A 52 13.82 6.02 1.04
CA LEU A 52 12.53 5.86 1.71
C LEU A 52 11.40 6.60 0.98
N LEU A 53 11.62 7.88 0.64
CA LEU A 53 10.63 8.69 -0.07
C LEU A 53 10.32 8.11 -1.45
N ALA A 54 11.34 7.74 -2.22
CA ALA A 54 11.17 7.18 -3.57
C ALA A 54 10.49 5.80 -3.55
N TYR A 55 10.85 4.94 -2.59
CA TYR A 55 10.36 3.57 -2.53
C TYR A 55 8.98 3.43 -1.88
N ARG A 56 8.64 4.30 -0.91
CA ARG A 56 7.44 4.12 -0.07
C ARG A 56 6.38 5.21 -0.19
N ILE A 57 6.77 6.47 -0.41
CA ILE A 57 5.86 7.61 -0.20
C ILE A 57 5.45 8.25 -1.53
N ILE A 58 6.42 8.60 -2.36
CA ILE A 58 6.21 9.25 -3.66
C ILE A 58 6.32 8.19 -4.76
N ALA A 59 5.38 7.25 -4.78
CA ALA A 59 5.42 6.11 -5.68
C ALA A 59 4.77 6.35 -7.06
N THR A 60 4.21 7.54 -7.33
CA THR A 60 3.65 7.88 -8.64
C THR A 60 4.53 8.90 -9.35
N ASP A 61 4.81 8.62 -10.62
CA ASP A 61 5.58 9.43 -11.55
C ASP A 61 4.68 10.34 -12.42
N TYR A 62 3.35 10.25 -12.28
CA TYR A 62 2.43 10.97 -13.15
C TYR A 62 2.35 12.45 -12.75
N PRO A 63 2.76 13.39 -13.62
CA PRO A 63 2.96 14.77 -13.22
C PRO A 63 1.67 15.60 -13.37
N ILE A 64 0.58 15.19 -12.70
CA ILE A 64 -0.78 15.73 -12.91
C ILE A 64 -0.96 17.17 -12.39
N LEU A 65 -0.19 17.58 -11.39
CA LEU A 65 -0.40 18.86 -10.71
C LEU A 65 0.10 20.03 -11.55
N ALA A 66 -0.63 21.15 -11.54
CA ALA A 66 -0.13 22.41 -12.06
C ALA A 66 1.15 22.80 -11.30
N GLY A 67 2.22 23.19 -12.00
CA GLY A 67 3.51 23.48 -11.36
C GLY A 67 4.19 22.26 -10.73
N TYR A 68 3.94 21.05 -11.25
CA TYR A 68 4.41 19.77 -10.71
C TYR A 68 5.88 19.76 -10.26
N THR A 69 6.81 20.31 -11.04
CA THR A 69 8.25 20.29 -10.72
C THR A 69 8.56 21.03 -9.43
N THR A 70 7.97 22.22 -9.25
CA THR A 70 8.11 23.03 -8.04
C THR A 70 7.46 22.32 -6.85
N TRP A 71 6.22 21.83 -7.01
CA TRP A 71 5.51 21.13 -5.94
C TRP A 71 6.21 19.85 -5.52
N LEU A 72 6.72 19.06 -6.46
CA LEU A 72 7.43 17.82 -6.18
C LEU A 72 8.68 18.10 -5.33
N LYS A 73 9.49 19.10 -5.72
CA LYS A 73 10.70 19.47 -4.97
C LYS A 73 10.34 19.92 -3.55
N THR A 74 9.42 20.88 -3.42
CA THR A 74 9.03 21.43 -2.12
C THR A 74 8.39 20.38 -1.21
N THR A 75 7.47 19.57 -1.75
CA THR A 75 6.81 18.48 -0.99
C THR A 75 7.81 17.43 -0.56
N ARG A 76 8.77 17.07 -1.43
CA ARG A 76 9.81 16.10 -1.10
C ARG A 76 10.67 16.57 0.06
N GLU A 77 11.13 17.82 0.04
CA GLU A 77 11.91 18.40 1.14
C GLU A 77 11.10 18.47 2.43
N GLN A 78 9.85 18.97 2.38
CA GLN A 78 8.99 19.04 3.56
C GLN A 78 8.72 17.66 4.18
N LEU A 79 8.44 16.65 3.34
CA LEU A 79 8.27 15.28 3.80
C LEU A 79 9.56 14.75 4.41
N LYS A 80 10.72 14.95 3.75
CA LYS A 80 12.03 14.56 4.28
C LYS A 80 12.26 15.13 5.68
N THR A 81 12.07 16.44 5.85
CA THR A 81 12.23 17.12 7.14
C THR A 81 11.31 16.52 8.21
N ARG A 82 10.04 16.28 7.87
CA ARG A 82 9.07 15.68 8.82
C ARG A 82 9.47 14.26 9.22
N LEU A 83 9.91 13.44 8.28
CA LEU A 83 10.34 12.07 8.57
C LEU A 83 11.63 12.05 9.40
N MET A 84 12.56 12.96 9.12
CA MET A 84 13.77 13.12 9.93
C MET A 84 13.44 13.53 11.37
N ALA A 85 12.49 14.44 11.57
CA ALA A 85 12.03 14.83 12.91
C ALA A 85 11.43 13.67 13.73
N VAL A 86 10.97 12.61 13.06
CA VAL A 86 10.48 11.38 13.70
C VAL A 86 11.59 10.36 13.88
N GLY A 87 12.35 10.05 12.82
CA GLY A 87 13.36 9.00 12.82
C GLY A 87 14.63 9.35 13.59
N GLU A 88 15.00 10.63 13.68
CA GLU A 88 16.24 11.09 14.31
C GLU A 88 16.07 11.52 15.77
N GLN A 89 14.91 11.23 16.41
CA GLN A 89 14.71 11.49 17.84
C GLN A 89 15.74 10.78 18.73
N GLN A 90 16.28 9.66 18.24
CA GLN A 90 17.31 8.86 18.89
C GLN A 90 18.39 8.53 17.86
N THR A 91 19.41 9.38 17.76
CA THR A 91 20.40 9.36 16.68
C THR A 91 21.19 8.05 16.62
N ASP A 92 21.37 7.39 17.75
CA ASP A 92 22.21 6.19 17.86
C ASP A 92 21.43 4.89 17.59
N TRP A 93 20.11 4.96 17.45
CA TRP A 93 19.32 3.78 17.14
C TRP A 93 19.65 3.21 15.76
N PRO A 94 19.60 1.87 15.59
CA PRO A 94 19.74 1.26 14.28
C PRO A 94 18.68 1.78 13.31
N ASN A 95 19.06 1.95 12.04
CA ASN A 95 18.18 2.35 10.94
C ASN A 95 16.85 1.58 10.91
N THR A 96 16.88 0.26 11.18
CA THR A 96 15.66 -0.58 11.25
C THR A 96 14.65 -0.11 12.29
N VAL A 97 15.11 0.31 13.47
CA VAL A 97 14.25 0.83 14.54
C VAL A 97 13.71 2.19 14.15
N LYS A 98 14.56 3.10 13.65
CA LYS A 98 14.14 4.42 13.17
C LYS A 98 13.05 4.31 12.08
N LEU A 99 13.23 3.39 11.14
CA LEU A 99 12.28 3.11 10.07
C LEU A 99 10.98 2.49 10.57
N ASP A 100 11.00 1.67 11.63
CA ASP A 100 9.78 1.18 12.27
C ASP A 100 9.02 2.30 13.00
N VAL A 101 9.70 3.26 13.63
CA VAL A 101 9.04 4.43 14.24
C VAL A 101 8.41 5.31 13.16
N ILE A 102 9.14 5.59 12.08
CA ILE A 102 8.62 6.30 10.92
C ILE A 102 7.41 5.58 10.32
N SER A 103 7.49 4.24 10.20
CA SER A 103 6.37 3.40 9.77
C SER A 103 5.12 3.68 10.60
N LYS A 104 5.23 3.61 11.91
CA LYS A 104 4.08 3.79 12.80
C LYS A 104 3.50 5.19 12.68
N PHE A 105 4.34 6.21 12.58
CA PHE A 105 3.89 7.57 12.31
C PHE A 105 3.08 7.68 11.00
N LEU A 106 3.50 7.02 9.93
CA LEU A 106 2.79 7.01 8.64
C LEU A 106 1.50 6.17 8.68
N GLU A 107 1.56 5.01 9.32
CA GLU A 107 0.45 4.05 9.39
C GLU A 107 -0.69 4.58 10.26
N ILE A 108 -0.41 5.26 11.38
CA ILE A 108 -1.44 5.83 12.27
C ILE A 108 -2.36 6.78 11.50
N ASN A 109 -1.77 7.65 10.66
CA ASN A 109 -2.54 8.63 9.90
C ASN A 109 -3.43 7.98 8.82
N SER A 110 -2.88 7.04 8.05
CA SER A 110 -3.61 6.42 6.93
C SER A 110 -4.59 5.34 7.37
N SER A 111 -4.21 4.53 8.35
CA SER A 111 -5.00 3.40 8.83
C SER A 111 -6.02 3.84 9.86
N GLY A 112 -5.71 4.84 10.70
CA GLY A 112 -6.67 5.42 11.65
C GLY A 112 -7.89 5.99 10.93
N ALA A 113 -7.68 6.72 9.83
CA ALA A 113 -8.78 7.22 8.99
C ALA A 113 -9.63 6.09 8.39
N THR A 114 -8.98 5.01 7.92
CA THR A 114 -9.66 3.86 7.33
C THR A 114 -10.46 3.06 8.37
N ILE A 115 -9.87 2.80 9.53
CA ILE A 115 -10.51 2.11 10.65
C ILE A 115 -11.70 2.94 11.15
N SER A 116 -11.51 4.24 11.37
CA SER A 116 -12.57 5.15 11.81
C SER A 116 -13.76 5.15 10.85
N ALA A 117 -13.50 5.22 9.53
CA ALA A 117 -14.54 5.20 8.52
C ALA A 117 -15.36 3.89 8.54
N VAL A 118 -14.71 2.74 8.76
CA VAL A 118 -15.39 1.43 8.82
C VAL A 118 -16.08 1.18 10.16
N MET A 119 -15.56 1.74 11.26
CA MET A 119 -16.15 1.58 12.59
C MET A 119 -17.58 2.13 12.71
N GLY A 120 -17.99 3.01 11.79
CA GLY A 120 -19.39 3.41 11.65
C GLY A 120 -20.33 2.31 11.17
N ALA A 121 -19.81 1.24 10.54
CA ALA A 121 -20.58 0.10 10.04
C ALA A 121 -20.36 -1.18 10.86
N GLN A 122 -19.12 -1.45 11.29
CA GLN A 122 -18.76 -2.70 11.98
C GLN A 122 -17.61 -2.47 12.97
N ARG A 123 -17.62 -3.15 14.11
CA ARG A 123 -16.49 -3.09 15.06
C ARG A 123 -15.25 -3.70 14.42
N ILE A 124 -14.11 -3.02 14.51
CA ILE A 124 -12.81 -3.54 14.06
C ILE A 124 -11.93 -3.87 15.26
N ILE A 125 -11.20 -4.99 15.18
CA ILE A 125 -10.13 -5.36 16.11
C ILE A 125 -8.87 -5.60 15.29
N THR A 126 -7.75 -5.00 15.72
CA THR A 126 -6.41 -5.12 15.11
C THR A 126 -5.43 -5.71 16.12
N PRO A 127 -5.44 -7.04 16.33
CA PRO A 127 -4.70 -7.66 17.44
C PRO A 127 -3.18 -7.40 17.40
N LEU A 128 -2.62 -7.27 16.18
CA LEU A 128 -1.19 -7.05 16.00
C LEU A 128 -0.75 -5.61 16.31
N ASP A 129 -1.69 -4.68 16.42
CA ASP A 129 -1.42 -3.26 16.69
C ASP A 129 -1.69 -2.87 18.16
N PHE A 130 -1.94 -3.85 19.05
CA PHE A 130 -1.96 -3.58 20.50
C PHE A 130 -0.58 -3.17 21.00
N LYS A 131 -0.54 -2.30 22.01
CA LYS A 131 0.68 -1.71 22.57
C LYS A 131 1.72 -2.76 22.93
N GLU A 132 1.32 -3.82 23.62
CA GLU A 132 2.19 -4.90 24.07
C GLU A 132 2.76 -5.69 22.89
N GLY A 133 1.93 -5.98 21.89
CA GLY A 133 2.34 -6.64 20.66
C GLY A 133 3.36 -5.81 19.89
N LEU A 134 3.06 -4.51 19.69
CA LEU A 134 3.96 -3.58 19.02
C LEU A 134 5.29 -3.45 19.75
N ASN A 135 5.28 -3.28 21.07
CA ASN A 135 6.50 -3.22 21.88
C ASN A 135 7.33 -4.49 21.68
N CYS A 136 6.70 -5.66 21.74
CA CYS A 136 7.37 -6.93 21.47
C CYS A 136 7.99 -6.95 20.06
N GLY A 137 7.22 -6.60 19.03
CA GLY A 137 7.69 -6.56 17.64
C GLY A 137 8.88 -5.61 17.42
N LEU A 138 8.85 -4.43 18.04
CA LEU A 138 9.90 -3.42 17.94
C LEU A 138 11.17 -3.80 18.72
N SER A 139 11.03 -4.47 19.87
CA SER A 139 12.17 -4.92 20.67
C SER A 139 12.87 -6.16 20.08
N VAL A 140 12.25 -6.87 19.15
CA VAL A 140 12.86 -8.02 18.49
C VAL A 140 13.88 -7.58 17.44
N ASN A 141 15.08 -8.16 17.51
CA ASN A 141 16.14 -7.96 16.54
C ASN A 141 15.63 -8.21 15.10
N TYR A 142 15.97 -7.30 14.17
CA TYR A 142 15.49 -7.32 12.79
C TYR A 142 15.69 -8.68 12.08
N LYS A 143 16.75 -9.43 12.43
CA LYS A 143 17.05 -10.75 11.84
C LYS A 143 15.93 -11.77 12.03
N TRP A 144 15.19 -11.66 13.13
CA TRP A 144 14.02 -12.50 13.37
C TRP A 144 12.80 -12.04 12.58
N ARG A 145 12.71 -10.76 12.22
CA ARG A 145 11.58 -10.20 11.44
C ARG A 145 11.79 -10.34 9.92
N THR A 146 13.02 -10.53 9.47
CA THR A 146 13.37 -10.80 8.07
C THR A 146 12.53 -11.94 7.50
N GLN A 147 11.92 -11.69 6.32
CA GLN A 147 11.05 -12.65 5.63
C GLN A 147 9.87 -13.19 6.48
N GLY A 148 9.49 -12.46 7.54
CA GLY A 148 8.44 -12.87 8.46
C GLY A 148 8.82 -14.07 9.34
N ARG A 149 10.11 -14.36 9.53
CA ARG A 149 10.57 -15.55 10.27
C ARG A 149 9.97 -15.67 11.68
N LEU A 150 9.90 -14.57 12.43
CA LEU A 150 9.31 -14.51 13.76
C LEU A 150 7.85 -14.96 13.72
N PHE A 151 7.07 -14.37 12.82
CA PHE A 151 5.66 -14.71 12.65
C PHE A 151 5.46 -16.18 12.28
N ARG A 152 6.28 -16.72 11.37
CA ARG A 152 6.23 -18.12 10.96
C ARG A 152 6.53 -19.08 12.11
N LEU A 153 7.52 -18.74 12.95
CA LEU A 153 7.88 -19.54 14.13
C LEU A 153 6.79 -19.49 15.20
N ILE A 154 6.19 -18.32 15.43
CA ILE A 154 5.06 -18.16 16.36
C ILE A 154 3.88 -19.01 15.88
N LEU A 155 3.52 -18.91 14.60
CA LEU A 155 2.39 -19.64 14.04
C LEU A 155 2.62 -21.16 14.05
N GLU A 156 3.80 -21.64 13.67
CA GLU A 156 4.16 -23.07 13.75
C GLU A 156 4.06 -23.59 15.19
N ARG A 157 4.46 -22.79 16.18
CA ARG A 157 4.37 -23.14 17.61
C ARG A 157 2.93 -23.15 18.13
N LEU A 158 2.10 -22.20 17.70
CA LEU A 158 0.71 -22.07 18.17
C LEU A 158 -0.23 -23.08 17.52
N ASN A 159 -0.13 -23.24 16.19
CA ASN A 159 -0.99 -24.12 15.42
C ASN A 159 -0.27 -24.56 14.13
N ARG A 160 0.37 -25.72 14.19
CA ARG A 160 1.10 -26.29 13.05
C ARG A 160 0.23 -26.54 11.82
N PRO A 161 -0.98 -27.15 11.93
CA PRO A 161 -1.90 -27.26 10.80
C PRO A 161 -2.18 -25.93 10.09
N LEU A 162 -2.41 -24.85 10.86
CA LEU A 162 -2.64 -23.52 10.31
C LEU A 162 -1.37 -22.94 9.65
N ALA A 163 -0.19 -23.18 10.23
CA ALA A 163 1.07 -22.74 9.64
C ALA A 163 1.40 -23.44 8.31
N ASP A 164 0.97 -24.69 8.15
CA ASP A 164 1.15 -25.48 6.93
C ASP A 164 0.17 -25.11 5.80
N MET A 165 -0.85 -24.29 6.07
CA MET A 165 -1.78 -23.79 5.05
C MET A 165 -1.09 -22.83 4.08
N GLU A 166 -1.44 -22.94 2.80
CA GLU A 166 -0.95 -22.05 1.77
C GLU A 166 -1.47 -20.62 1.99
N THR A 167 -0.55 -19.66 2.00
CA THR A 167 -0.87 -18.24 2.10
C THR A 167 -1.12 -17.63 0.72
N ALA A 168 -1.74 -16.45 0.68
CA ALA A 168 -1.96 -15.69 -0.56
C ALA A 168 -0.67 -15.38 -1.34
N ASP A 169 0.52 -15.47 -0.71
CA ASP A 169 1.81 -15.28 -1.37
C ASP A 169 2.30 -16.55 -2.12
N GLY A 170 1.60 -17.68 -2.03
CA GLY A 170 1.93 -18.94 -2.74
C GLY A 170 2.89 -19.87 -1.98
N GLY A 171 2.93 -19.77 -0.65
CA GLY A 171 3.72 -20.67 0.19
C GLY A 171 3.16 -20.74 1.61
N PRO A 172 3.53 -21.75 2.42
CA PRO A 172 2.99 -21.88 3.76
C PRO A 172 3.52 -20.80 4.69
N ALA A 173 2.78 -20.55 5.77
CA ALA A 173 3.21 -19.69 6.87
C ALA A 173 4.17 -20.40 7.85
N ALA A 174 4.64 -21.61 7.51
CA ALA A 174 5.67 -22.33 8.25
C ALA A 174 7.09 -21.84 7.90
N PRO A 175 8.09 -22.04 8.78
CA PRO A 175 9.49 -21.76 8.46
C PRO A 175 9.98 -22.61 7.29
N LEU A 176 10.85 -22.02 6.46
CA LEU A 176 11.51 -22.75 5.38
C LEU A 176 12.51 -23.75 5.96
N ARG A 177 12.36 -25.02 5.59
CA ARG A 177 13.22 -26.15 5.95
C ARG A 177 13.46 -26.98 4.68
N LEU A 178 14.53 -27.77 4.66
CA LEU A 178 14.81 -28.67 3.53
C LEU A 178 13.65 -29.63 3.24
N THR A 179 12.93 -30.05 4.29
CA THR A 179 11.79 -30.96 4.19
C THR A 179 10.53 -30.35 3.55
N ASN A 180 10.37 -29.02 3.58
CA ASN A 180 9.17 -28.34 3.06
C ASN A 180 9.48 -27.32 1.96
N VAL A 181 10.71 -27.27 1.45
CA VAL A 181 11.13 -26.33 0.39
C VAL A 181 10.26 -26.42 -0.86
N HIS A 182 9.81 -27.62 -1.21
CA HIS A 182 8.91 -27.87 -2.33
C HIS A 182 7.57 -27.11 -2.21
N LYS A 183 7.08 -26.89 -0.98
CA LYS A 183 5.85 -26.12 -0.73
C LYS A 183 6.01 -24.63 -1.04
N PHE A 184 7.24 -24.13 -1.17
CA PHE A 184 7.52 -22.74 -1.53
C PHE A 184 7.78 -22.55 -3.02
N ALA A 185 7.71 -23.60 -3.84
CA ALA A 185 7.89 -23.48 -5.28
C ALA A 185 6.93 -22.44 -5.92
N PRO A 186 5.63 -22.39 -5.59
CA PRO A 186 4.74 -21.37 -6.17
C PRO A 186 5.15 -19.95 -5.80
N TYR A 187 5.55 -19.72 -4.54
CA TYR A 187 6.09 -18.44 -4.08
C TYR A 187 7.32 -18.00 -4.89
N TRP A 188 8.28 -18.91 -5.11
CA TRP A 188 9.50 -18.60 -5.88
C TRP A 188 9.22 -18.37 -7.35
N LEU A 189 8.30 -19.13 -7.96
CA LEU A 189 7.85 -18.90 -9.34
C LEU A 189 7.20 -17.52 -9.48
N ASN A 190 6.29 -17.17 -8.58
CA ASN A 190 5.65 -15.85 -8.56
C ASN A 190 6.67 -14.71 -8.38
N MET A 191 7.69 -14.91 -7.54
CA MET A 191 8.75 -13.92 -7.34
C MET A 191 9.64 -13.79 -8.58
N GLY A 192 10.00 -14.91 -9.21
CA GLY A 192 10.77 -14.97 -10.44
C GLY A 192 10.06 -14.27 -11.60
N GLU A 193 8.76 -14.54 -11.79
CA GLU A 193 7.93 -13.84 -12.78
C GLU A 193 7.90 -12.33 -12.55
N LYS A 194 7.73 -11.87 -11.30
CA LYS A 194 7.75 -10.44 -10.96
C LYS A 194 9.10 -9.78 -11.24
N LEU A 195 10.20 -10.47 -10.93
CA LEU A 195 11.54 -10.00 -11.22
C LEU A 195 11.79 -9.91 -12.73
N LEU A 196 11.44 -10.97 -13.48
CA LEU A 196 11.54 -10.99 -14.94
C LEU A 196 10.66 -9.92 -15.59
N TRP A 197 9.48 -9.67 -15.03
CA TRP A 197 8.60 -8.58 -15.47
C TRP A 197 9.24 -7.20 -15.23
N GLY A 198 9.81 -6.98 -14.04
CA GLY A 198 10.49 -5.72 -13.70
C GLY A 198 11.74 -5.47 -14.56
N VAL A 199 12.55 -6.51 -14.79
CA VAL A 199 13.76 -6.47 -15.60
C VAL A 199 13.42 -6.30 -17.09
N SER A 200 12.49 -7.07 -17.65
CA SER A 200 12.05 -6.92 -19.03
C SER A 200 11.45 -5.54 -19.30
N ARG A 201 10.69 -4.98 -18.34
CA ARG A 201 10.16 -3.62 -18.45
C ARG A 201 11.26 -2.56 -18.46
N LYS A 202 12.33 -2.75 -17.68
CA LYS A 202 13.47 -1.81 -17.61
C LYS A 202 14.35 -1.87 -18.87
N ILE A 203 14.49 -3.06 -19.48
CA ILE A 203 15.38 -3.29 -20.62
C ILE A 203 14.65 -3.06 -21.96
N ALA A 204 13.44 -3.59 -22.13
CA ALA A 204 12.75 -3.63 -23.42
C ALA A 204 11.68 -2.54 -23.60
N GLY A 205 11.40 -1.72 -22.57
CA GLY A 205 10.34 -0.70 -22.59
C GLY A 205 8.91 -1.26 -22.70
N ARG A 206 8.77 -2.57 -22.96
CA ARG A 206 7.52 -3.34 -23.03
C ARG A 206 7.70 -4.62 -22.23
N SER A 207 6.66 -5.01 -21.51
CA SER A 207 6.68 -6.27 -20.79
C SER A 207 6.44 -7.42 -21.77
N LEU A 208 7.39 -8.34 -21.86
CA LEU A 208 7.28 -9.56 -22.66
C LEU A 208 6.42 -10.65 -21.96
N TRP A 209 5.96 -10.39 -20.73
CA TRP A 209 5.27 -11.37 -19.88
C TRP A 209 3.94 -10.82 -19.39
N ARG A 210 2.86 -11.61 -19.55
CA ARG A 210 1.53 -11.25 -19.04
C ARG A 210 1.60 -11.12 -17.51
N LYS A 211 1.19 -9.97 -16.98
CA LYS A 211 1.05 -9.77 -15.53
C LYS A 211 0.00 -10.76 -15.03
N ARG A 212 0.40 -11.72 -14.20
CA ARG A 212 -0.55 -12.57 -13.48
C ARG A 212 -1.18 -11.72 -12.39
N ASP A 213 -2.48 -11.48 -12.47
CA ASP A 213 -3.18 -10.68 -11.49
C ASP A 213 -3.16 -11.38 -10.13
N ALA A 214 -2.74 -10.63 -9.11
CA ALA A 214 -2.59 -11.15 -7.76
C ALA A 214 -3.97 -11.34 -7.13
N GLY A 215 -4.46 -12.58 -7.16
CA GLY A 215 -5.63 -13.07 -6.45
C GLY A 215 -5.60 -14.61 -6.43
N PRO A 216 -6.21 -15.27 -5.43
CA PRO A 216 -6.19 -16.73 -5.31
C PRO A 216 -6.78 -17.48 -6.52
N MET A 217 -7.49 -16.79 -7.41
CA MET A 217 -8.12 -17.32 -8.62
C MET A 217 -7.62 -16.67 -9.92
N GLY A 218 -6.59 -15.81 -9.89
CA GLY A 218 -6.11 -15.09 -11.08
C GLY A 218 -7.12 -14.11 -11.70
N THR A 219 -8.34 -14.05 -11.20
CA THR A 219 -9.28 -12.96 -11.44
C THR A 219 -8.89 -11.81 -10.54
N ALA A 220 -8.29 -10.75 -11.09
CA ALA A 220 -8.50 -9.45 -10.49
C ALA A 220 -10.02 -9.32 -10.30
N TYR A 221 -10.45 -9.12 -9.05
CA TYR A 221 -11.74 -8.53 -8.74
C TYR A 221 -12.08 -7.48 -9.82
N PRO A 222 -13.33 -7.34 -10.32
CA PRO A 222 -13.64 -6.66 -11.59
C PRO A 222 -13.47 -5.11 -11.51
N LEU A 223 -12.31 -4.66 -11.04
CA LEU A 223 -11.87 -3.28 -10.84
C LEU A 223 -12.02 -2.50 -12.14
N ASN A 224 -11.63 -3.08 -13.28
CA ASN A 224 -11.75 -2.40 -14.57
C ASN A 224 -13.22 -2.23 -15.00
N ARG A 225 -14.11 -3.14 -14.63
CA ARG A 225 -15.54 -3.02 -14.94
C ARG A 225 -16.18 -1.99 -14.02
N TRP A 226 -15.97 -2.09 -12.72
CA TRP A 226 -16.52 -1.15 -11.75
C TRP A 226 -15.96 0.25 -11.90
N LEU A 227 -14.67 0.37 -12.25
CA LEU A 227 -14.08 1.64 -12.60
C LEU A 227 -14.82 2.25 -13.79
N ARG A 228 -15.03 1.48 -14.87
CA ARG A 228 -15.77 1.96 -16.05
C ARG A 228 -17.21 2.34 -15.70
N GLU A 229 -17.92 1.51 -14.96
CA GLU A 229 -19.30 1.81 -14.52
C GLU A 229 -19.33 3.08 -13.64
N THR A 230 -18.35 3.25 -12.75
CA THR A 230 -18.21 4.46 -11.92
C THR A 230 -17.92 5.68 -12.80
N LEU A 231 -16.98 5.57 -13.74
CA LEU A 231 -16.61 6.67 -14.63
C LEU A 231 -17.76 7.05 -15.56
N ALA A 232 -18.50 6.08 -16.08
CA ALA A 232 -19.69 6.31 -16.90
C ALA A 232 -20.76 7.08 -16.11
N GLY A 233 -21.08 6.64 -14.89
CA GLY A 233 -22.05 7.37 -14.04
C GLY A 233 -21.59 8.80 -13.70
N LEU A 234 -20.29 8.99 -13.47
CA LEU A 234 -19.72 10.33 -13.22
C LEU A 234 -19.68 11.21 -14.47
N GLU A 235 -19.55 10.61 -15.65
CA GLU A 235 -19.60 11.29 -16.94
C GLU A 235 -21.02 11.76 -17.27
N ASP A 236 -22.03 10.93 -16.99
CA ASP A 236 -23.45 11.29 -17.10
C ASP A 236 -23.79 12.52 -16.22
N GLU A 237 -23.24 12.56 -15.01
CA GLU A 237 -23.39 13.71 -14.11
C GLU A 237 -22.48 14.90 -14.47
N ASN A 238 -21.64 14.78 -15.49
CA ASN A 238 -20.66 15.78 -15.92
C ASN A 238 -19.59 16.14 -14.86
N TRP A 239 -19.30 15.25 -13.90
CA TRP A 239 -18.36 15.51 -12.81
C TRP A 239 -16.90 15.45 -13.23
N LEU A 240 -16.61 14.75 -14.32
CA LEU A 240 -15.25 14.53 -14.83
C LEU A 240 -14.92 15.37 -16.06
N ILE A 241 -15.71 16.41 -16.34
CA ILE A 241 -15.36 17.39 -17.36
C ILE A 241 -14.44 18.42 -16.71
N PRO A 242 -13.16 18.58 -17.14
CA PRO A 242 -12.20 19.47 -16.48
C PRO A 242 -12.73 20.88 -16.22
N ALA A 243 -13.48 21.46 -17.16
CA ALA A 243 -14.06 22.79 -17.03
C ALA A 243 -15.17 22.90 -15.95
N LYS A 244 -15.77 21.78 -15.54
CA LYS A 244 -16.84 21.71 -14.52
C LYS A 244 -16.34 21.17 -13.18
N MET A 245 -15.07 20.77 -13.09
CA MET A 245 -14.49 20.23 -11.87
C MET A 245 -14.20 21.33 -10.86
N TYR A 246 -14.62 21.14 -9.62
CA TYR A 246 -14.34 22.07 -8.51
C TYR A 246 -12.86 22.02 -8.11
N SER A 247 -12.18 20.91 -8.41
CA SER A 247 -10.74 20.70 -8.18
C SER A 247 -9.85 21.05 -9.38
N ALA A 248 -10.40 21.58 -10.48
CA ALA A 248 -9.70 21.75 -11.75
C ALA A 248 -8.40 22.56 -11.63
N ALA A 249 -8.39 23.61 -10.81
CA ALA A 249 -7.25 24.50 -10.61
C ALA A 249 -5.99 23.80 -10.04
N LEU A 250 -6.14 22.62 -9.43
CA LEU A 250 -5.01 21.84 -8.91
C LEU A 250 -4.20 21.15 -10.02
N TYR A 251 -4.79 20.95 -11.19
CA TYR A 251 -4.28 20.06 -12.21
C TYR A 251 -3.80 20.81 -13.45
N ASP A 252 -2.82 20.24 -14.11
CA ASP A 252 -2.47 20.62 -15.47
C ASP A 252 -3.59 20.15 -16.43
N PRO A 253 -4.25 21.05 -17.18
CA PRO A 253 -5.45 20.70 -17.95
C PRO A 253 -5.20 19.62 -19.01
N GLU A 254 -4.08 19.69 -19.73
CA GLU A 254 -3.74 18.72 -20.79
C GLU A 254 -3.47 17.34 -20.21
N ARG A 255 -2.76 17.28 -19.08
CA ARG A 255 -2.47 16.03 -18.38
C ARG A 255 -3.70 15.45 -17.72
N LEU A 256 -4.60 16.27 -17.18
CA LEU A 256 -5.88 15.81 -16.64
C LEU A 256 -6.74 15.20 -17.74
N GLN A 257 -6.89 15.88 -18.87
CA GLN A 257 -7.62 15.33 -20.00
C GLN A 257 -7.01 14.00 -20.47
N THR A 258 -5.68 13.93 -20.57
CA THR A 258 -4.97 12.70 -20.95
C THR A 258 -5.22 11.57 -19.96
N LEU A 259 -5.17 11.84 -18.66
CA LEU A 259 -5.43 10.85 -17.60
C LEU A 259 -6.84 10.29 -17.69
N LEU A 260 -7.84 11.16 -17.88
CA LEU A 260 -9.25 10.78 -17.97
C LEU A 260 -9.53 9.96 -19.23
N THR A 261 -8.97 10.35 -20.38
CA THR A 261 -9.05 9.55 -21.61
C THR A 261 -8.41 8.17 -21.42
N GLN A 262 -7.25 8.10 -20.77
CA GLN A 262 -6.58 6.82 -20.48
C GLN A 262 -7.37 5.95 -19.50
N ALA A 263 -8.15 6.55 -18.59
CA ALA A 263 -8.96 5.85 -17.61
C ALA A 263 -10.06 4.98 -18.25
N GLN A 264 -10.47 5.30 -19.47
CA GLN A 264 -11.44 4.51 -20.26
C GLN A 264 -10.81 3.25 -20.89
N SER A 265 -9.48 3.11 -20.88
CA SER A 265 -8.79 1.97 -21.47
C SER A 265 -8.72 0.75 -20.54
N ASP A 266 -8.74 -0.46 -21.11
CA ASP A 266 -8.62 -1.71 -20.35
C ASP A 266 -7.27 -1.87 -19.60
N ASN A 267 -6.28 -1.04 -19.93
CA ASN A 267 -4.92 -1.10 -19.40
C ASN A 267 -4.57 0.11 -18.51
N PHE A 268 -5.55 0.82 -17.97
CA PHE A 268 -5.30 1.96 -17.11
C PHE A 268 -4.48 1.59 -15.87
N ARG A 269 -3.45 2.38 -15.54
CA ARG A 269 -2.47 2.05 -14.47
C ARG A 269 -2.51 3.02 -13.30
N TYR A 270 -3.24 4.12 -13.41
CA TYR A 270 -3.24 5.22 -12.44
C TYR A 270 -4.53 5.27 -11.62
N GLU A 271 -5.18 4.13 -11.38
CA GLU A 271 -6.42 4.01 -10.59
C GLU A 271 -6.32 4.68 -9.22
N GLY A 272 -5.18 4.52 -8.55
CA GLY A 272 -4.93 5.12 -7.24
C GLY A 272 -4.90 6.65 -7.30
N LEU A 273 -4.36 7.23 -8.36
CA LEU A 273 -4.34 8.68 -8.58
C LEU A 273 -5.74 9.20 -8.91
N LEU A 274 -6.41 8.55 -9.87
CA LEU A 274 -7.79 8.88 -10.24
C LEU A 274 -8.73 8.82 -9.05
N SER A 275 -8.60 7.81 -8.19
CA SER A 275 -9.36 7.73 -6.94
C SER A 275 -9.13 8.94 -6.03
N ARG A 276 -7.94 9.53 -5.99
CA ARG A 276 -7.63 10.69 -5.14
C ARG A 276 -8.24 11.96 -5.74
N ILE A 277 -8.17 12.11 -7.06
CA ILE A 277 -8.83 13.20 -7.80
C ILE A 277 -10.33 13.16 -7.51
N LEU A 278 -10.95 12.00 -7.68
CA LEU A 278 -12.38 11.79 -7.38
C LEU A 278 -12.72 12.11 -5.92
N THR A 279 -11.90 11.66 -4.96
CA THR A 279 -12.14 11.99 -3.54
C THR A 279 -12.12 13.49 -3.28
N ILE A 280 -11.14 14.21 -3.84
CA ILE A 280 -11.05 15.67 -3.67
C ILE A 280 -12.26 16.36 -4.33
N GLU A 281 -12.58 15.98 -5.57
CA GLU A 281 -13.72 16.53 -6.30
C GLU A 281 -15.04 16.32 -5.56
N MET A 282 -15.30 15.10 -5.08
CA MET A 282 -16.50 14.79 -4.30
C MET A 282 -16.56 15.58 -2.99
N ALA A 283 -15.42 15.74 -2.30
CA ALA A 283 -15.36 16.50 -1.07
C ALA A 283 -15.69 17.98 -1.30
N LEU A 284 -15.07 18.59 -2.31
CA LEU A 284 -15.30 19.98 -2.71
C LEU A 284 -16.76 20.23 -3.13
N ARG A 285 -17.34 19.34 -3.94
CA ARG A 285 -18.77 19.39 -4.30
C ARG A 285 -19.67 19.28 -3.07
N ARG A 286 -19.36 18.36 -2.14
CA ARG A 286 -20.17 18.15 -0.94
C ARG A 286 -20.21 19.38 -0.03
N VAL A 287 -19.09 20.12 0.06
CA VAL A 287 -19.03 21.38 0.83
C VAL A 287 -19.42 22.61 0.00
N GLY A 288 -19.67 22.45 -1.30
CA GLY A 288 -20.07 23.54 -2.19
C GLY A 288 -18.97 24.58 -2.44
N THR A 289 -17.70 24.17 -2.47
CA THR A 289 -16.54 25.08 -2.66
C THR A 289 -15.67 24.62 -3.82
N SER A 290 -15.23 25.54 -4.68
CA SER A 290 -14.22 25.30 -5.73
C SER A 290 -12.87 25.90 -5.36
N LEU A 291 -11.80 25.34 -5.92
CA LEU A 291 -10.43 25.85 -5.81
C LEU A 291 -10.08 26.80 -6.95
#